data_AF-A0A6P0SFR2-F1
#
_entry.id   AF-A0A6P0SFR2-F1
#
_cell.length_a   1.000
_cell.length_b   1.000
_cell.length_c   1.000
_cell.angle_alpha   90.00
_cell.angle_beta   90.00
_cell.angle_gamma   90.00
#
_symmetry.space_group_name_H-M   'P 1'
#
loop_
_entity.id
_entity.type
_entity.pdbx_description
1 polymer ?
#
loop_
_entity_poly.entity_id
_entity_poly.type
_entity_poly.pdbx_seq_one_letter_code
_entity_poly.pdbx_strand_id
1 'polypeptide(L)'
;MTPVSQVVEYLKHENRVYLTHINTPKEVVIAGDPQACRRMIDTLKCDAFRAPADDVLHCDAMASEYHELARLTSLPICSQPDTIFYSAADYKPITLESHAIGHAIAKGLCQPLDFPRLINQVYDNGAKIFVEVGAGSTCSRWIRENLKDKEHVTVSLNKRGSNDHTSIVKALAKLVSHQVSLDLSPLYTQEPENAGQRRSMVKTITLGGSRIKSTILSNTNQEIAETLSSNVLIHKTWEQPQTLPNFEPSEPVTSSNFQSTVLNHENSAKCALNYSLTSTEKLDCGHPNKMPLDNNSCSLELAKKNHNFVPGITLIGLQKNQYQKLSYNTSRITKNHAAFLRNQQESLKQIGNIIQHQVTFSKQLLDSES
;
A
#
# COMPACT_ATOMS: atom_id res chain seq x y z
N MET A 1 -24.21 -12.09 8.26
CA MET A 1 -24.28 -10.93 9.15
C MET A 1 -25.71 -10.85 9.61
N THR A 2 -25.94 -10.79 10.91
CA THR A 2 -27.28 -10.82 11.51
C THR A 2 -27.23 -10.18 12.89
N PRO A 3 -28.33 -9.56 13.40
CA PRO A 3 -28.35 -9.02 14.74
C PRO A 3 -28.06 -10.06 15.83
N VAL A 4 -27.29 -9.68 16.85
CA VAL A 4 -26.96 -10.54 17.99
C VAL A 4 -28.21 -11.12 18.66
N SER A 5 -29.27 -10.33 18.78
CA SER A 5 -30.52 -10.76 19.41
C SER A 5 -31.20 -11.91 18.69
N GLN A 6 -31.14 -11.95 17.36
CA GLN A 6 -31.69 -13.08 16.60
C GLN A 6 -30.87 -14.34 16.86
N VAL A 7 -29.54 -14.24 16.82
CA VAL A 7 -28.62 -15.35 17.08
C VAL A 7 -28.86 -15.95 18.46
N VAL A 8 -28.95 -15.10 19.49
CA VAL A 8 -29.25 -15.53 20.88
C VAL A 8 -30.59 -16.26 20.98
N GLU A 9 -31.62 -15.84 20.24
CA GLU A 9 -32.91 -16.52 20.25
C GLU A 9 -32.81 -17.94 19.67
N TYR A 10 -32.16 -18.10 18.52
CA TYR A 10 -32.00 -19.41 17.89
C TYR A 10 -31.11 -20.37 18.68
N LEU A 11 -30.10 -19.86 19.40
CA LEU A 11 -29.22 -20.68 20.23
C LEU A 11 -29.97 -21.43 21.34
N LYS A 12 -31.13 -20.93 21.77
CA LYS A 12 -32.02 -21.66 22.72
C LYS A 12 -32.48 -23.02 22.20
N HIS A 13 -32.36 -23.27 20.90
CA HIS A 13 -32.80 -24.48 20.23
C HIS A 13 -31.65 -25.35 19.69
N GLU A 14 -30.39 -24.90 19.79
CA GLU A 14 -29.22 -25.59 19.23
C GLU A 14 -28.10 -25.72 20.27
N ASN A 15 -28.21 -26.72 21.15
CA ASN A 15 -27.29 -26.94 22.29
C ASN A 15 -25.85 -27.33 21.91
N ARG A 16 -25.54 -27.43 20.62
CA ARG A 16 -24.20 -27.75 20.10
C ARG A 16 -23.59 -26.61 19.29
N VAL A 17 -24.19 -25.42 19.36
CA VAL A 17 -23.69 -24.21 18.74
C VAL A 17 -23.50 -23.18 19.84
N TYR A 18 -22.39 -22.46 19.79
CA TYR A 18 -22.01 -21.46 20.76
C TYR A 18 -21.83 -20.12 20.06
N LEU A 19 -22.33 -19.04 20.66
CA LEU A 19 -21.93 -17.68 20.31
C LEU A 19 -20.54 -17.44 20.89
N THR A 20 -19.52 -17.38 20.04
CA THR A 20 -18.14 -17.23 20.50
C THR A 20 -17.66 -15.79 20.47
N HIS A 21 -18.11 -15.01 19.50
CA HIS A 21 -17.73 -13.60 19.37
C HIS A 21 -18.92 -12.73 18.98
N ILE A 22 -18.99 -11.55 19.58
CA ILE A 22 -19.77 -10.42 19.12
C ILE A 22 -18.74 -9.38 18.66
N ASN A 23 -18.61 -9.19 17.35
CA ASN A 23 -17.66 -8.23 16.78
C ASN A 23 -18.31 -6.85 16.62
N THR A 24 -19.57 -6.83 16.17
CA THR A 24 -20.42 -5.64 16.05
C THR A 24 -21.88 -6.02 16.34
N PRO A 25 -22.82 -5.06 16.45
CA PRO A 25 -24.25 -5.39 16.63
C PRO A 25 -24.85 -6.27 15.53
N LYS A 26 -24.19 -6.39 14.37
CA LYS A 26 -24.65 -7.17 13.20
C LYS A 26 -23.65 -8.22 12.72
N GLU A 27 -22.53 -8.38 13.41
CA GLU A 27 -21.45 -9.30 13.03
C GLU A 27 -21.04 -10.12 14.25
N VAL A 28 -21.31 -11.42 14.18
CA VAL A 28 -21.03 -12.39 15.23
C VAL A 28 -20.28 -13.59 14.66
N VAL A 29 -19.68 -14.37 15.54
CA VAL A 29 -19.10 -15.67 15.23
C VAL A 29 -19.83 -16.72 16.05
N ILE A 30 -20.31 -17.76 15.38
CA ILE A 30 -20.79 -18.98 16.00
C ILE A 30 -19.80 -20.11 15.70
N ALA A 31 -19.68 -21.05 16.64
CA ALA A 31 -18.87 -22.25 16.45
C ALA A 31 -19.46 -23.42 17.22
N GLY A 32 -19.15 -24.65 16.80
CA GLY A 32 -19.74 -25.87 17.37
C GLY A 32 -19.91 -26.97 16.32
N ASP A 33 -20.93 -27.79 16.48
CA ASP A 33 -21.25 -28.87 15.54
C ASP A 33 -21.48 -28.30 14.11
N PRO A 34 -20.75 -28.79 13.09
CA PRO A 34 -20.84 -28.22 11.73
C PRO A 34 -22.24 -28.31 11.09
N GLN A 35 -23.02 -29.35 11.41
CA GLN A 35 -24.37 -29.49 10.88
C GLN A 35 -25.33 -28.55 11.60
N ALA A 36 -25.19 -28.39 12.90
CA ALA A 36 -25.97 -27.44 13.71
C ALA A 36 -25.71 -25.99 13.29
N CYS A 37 -24.44 -25.60 13.11
CA CYS A 37 -24.07 -24.30 12.56
C CYS A 37 -24.72 -24.06 11.19
N ARG A 38 -24.76 -25.08 10.32
CA ARG A 38 -25.38 -24.97 8.99
C ARG A 38 -26.89 -24.77 9.07
N ARG A 39 -27.60 -25.56 9.90
CA ARG A 39 -29.04 -25.37 10.14
C ARG A 39 -29.36 -23.97 10.65
N MET A 40 -28.55 -23.45 11.55
CA MET A 40 -28.70 -22.11 12.09
C MET A 40 -28.51 -21.04 10.99
N ILE A 41 -27.48 -21.18 10.14
CA ILE A 41 -27.26 -20.28 9.00
C ILE A 41 -28.44 -20.32 8.01
N ASP A 42 -28.91 -21.52 7.66
CA ASP A 42 -30.02 -21.72 6.72
C ASP A 42 -31.33 -21.13 7.27
N THR A 43 -31.54 -21.24 8.58
CA THR A 43 -32.72 -20.68 9.27
C THR A 43 -32.65 -19.16 9.35
N LEU A 44 -31.48 -18.61 9.71
CA LEU A 44 -31.25 -17.17 9.80
C LEU A 44 -31.24 -16.47 8.44
N LYS A 45 -31.00 -17.22 7.35
CA LYS A 45 -30.90 -16.69 5.97
C LYS A 45 -29.96 -15.49 5.88
N CYS A 46 -28.82 -15.58 6.54
CA CYS A 46 -27.86 -14.48 6.67
C CYS A 46 -26.56 -14.75 5.91
N ASP A 47 -25.83 -13.70 5.56
CA ASP A 47 -24.51 -13.84 4.92
C ASP A 47 -23.51 -14.52 5.86
N ALA A 48 -23.13 -15.75 5.59
CA ALA A 48 -22.19 -16.50 6.43
C ALA A 48 -20.90 -16.81 5.68
N PHE A 49 -19.78 -16.70 6.38
CA PHE A 49 -18.46 -17.07 5.89
C PHE A 49 -17.82 -18.00 6.92
N ARG A 50 -17.24 -19.11 6.46
CA ARG A 50 -16.51 -20.03 7.34
C ARG A 50 -15.16 -19.40 7.70
N ALA A 51 -14.88 -19.27 8.99
CA ALA A 51 -13.55 -18.89 9.46
C ALA A 51 -12.52 -19.99 9.13
N PRO A 52 -11.26 -19.64 8.83
CA PRO A 52 -10.19 -20.62 8.58
C PRO A 52 -9.63 -21.16 9.91
N ALA A 53 -10.52 -21.61 10.80
CA ALA A 53 -10.19 -22.20 12.09
C ALA A 53 -11.14 -23.36 12.36
N ASP A 54 -10.60 -24.44 12.91
CA ASP A 54 -11.37 -25.65 13.23
C ASP A 54 -11.63 -25.79 14.74
N ASP A 55 -10.89 -25.05 15.58
CA ASP A 55 -11.04 -25.06 17.03
C ASP A 55 -12.25 -24.24 17.50
N VAL A 56 -12.99 -24.78 18.46
CA VAL A 56 -14.14 -24.13 19.09
C VAL A 56 -13.70 -23.57 20.44
N LEU A 57 -13.33 -22.29 20.45
CA LEU A 57 -12.91 -21.54 21.64
C LEU A 57 -13.92 -20.43 21.96
N HIS A 58 -13.75 -19.76 23.10
CA HIS A 58 -14.61 -18.68 23.58
C HIS A 58 -16.05 -19.15 23.85
N CYS A 59 -16.19 -20.32 24.45
CA CYS A 59 -17.49 -20.90 24.81
C CYS A 59 -17.41 -21.66 26.14
N ASP A 60 -18.57 -21.91 26.72
CA ASP A 60 -18.77 -22.65 27.96
C ASP A 60 -18.29 -24.11 27.89
N ALA A 61 -18.28 -24.73 26.72
CA ALA A 61 -17.69 -26.06 26.54
C ALA A 61 -16.20 -26.13 26.94
N MET A 62 -15.47 -25.01 26.84
CA MET A 62 -14.06 -24.93 27.26
C MET A 62 -13.89 -24.81 28.79
N ALA A 63 -14.98 -24.71 29.56
CA ALA A 63 -14.89 -24.55 31.02
C ALA A 63 -14.20 -25.72 31.72
N SER A 64 -14.25 -26.94 31.16
CA SER A 64 -13.51 -28.10 31.69
C SER A 64 -11.99 -27.88 31.68
N GLU A 65 -11.49 -27.12 30.70
CA GLU A 65 -10.06 -26.87 30.51
C GLU A 65 -9.56 -25.63 31.25
N TYR A 66 -10.44 -24.90 31.95
CA TYR A 66 -10.13 -23.63 32.58
C TYR A 66 -8.87 -23.68 33.46
N HIS A 67 -8.77 -24.71 34.32
CA HIS A 67 -7.65 -24.83 35.26
C HIS A 67 -6.33 -25.11 34.56
N GLU A 68 -6.32 -25.97 33.54
CA GLU A 68 -5.11 -26.25 32.76
C GLU A 68 -4.71 -25.06 31.89
N LEU A 69 -5.66 -24.38 31.27
CA LEU A 69 -5.40 -23.13 30.52
C LEU A 69 -4.78 -22.08 31.43
N ALA A 70 -5.34 -21.86 32.63
CA ALA A 70 -4.80 -20.90 33.58
C ALA A 70 -3.39 -21.27 34.04
N ARG A 71 -3.13 -22.56 34.28
CA ARG A 71 -1.81 -23.08 34.65
C ARG A 71 -0.79 -22.87 33.54
N LEU A 72 -1.14 -23.20 32.30
CA LEU A 72 -0.26 -23.09 31.13
C LEU A 72 0.08 -21.63 30.78
N THR A 73 -0.85 -20.71 31.05
CA THR A 73 -0.71 -19.29 30.69
C THR A 73 -0.22 -18.41 31.84
N SER A 74 -0.09 -18.95 33.06
CA SER A 74 0.56 -18.29 34.20
C SER A 74 2.10 -18.35 34.04
N LEU A 75 2.62 -17.55 33.12
CA LEU A 75 4.06 -17.47 32.83
C LEU A 75 4.76 -16.37 33.65
N PRO A 76 6.08 -16.49 33.92
CA PRO A 76 6.83 -15.44 34.61
C PRO A 76 6.75 -14.09 33.87
N ILE A 77 6.66 -13.01 34.65
CA ILE A 77 6.62 -11.64 34.12
C ILE A 77 8.01 -11.02 34.22
N CYS A 78 8.51 -10.48 33.11
CA CYS A 78 9.83 -9.84 33.05
C CYS A 78 9.81 -8.34 33.35
N SER A 79 8.69 -7.65 33.07
CA SER A 79 8.54 -6.22 33.28
C SER A 79 7.09 -5.84 33.51
N GLN A 80 6.87 -4.75 34.25
CA GLN A 80 5.56 -4.17 34.49
C GLN A 80 5.54 -2.76 33.90
N PRO A 81 5.13 -2.60 32.63
CA PRO A 81 5.03 -1.28 32.02
C PRO A 81 3.87 -0.48 32.63
N ASP A 82 3.92 0.85 32.50
CA ASP A 82 2.84 1.76 32.90
C ASP A 82 1.60 1.67 31.98
N THR A 83 1.68 0.86 30.91
CA THR A 83 0.58 0.63 29.97
C THR A 83 -0.56 -0.12 30.65
N ILE A 84 -1.78 0.38 30.50
CA ILE A 84 -2.99 -0.28 30.98
C ILE A 84 -3.39 -1.39 30.00
N PHE A 85 -3.44 -2.63 30.47
CA PHE A 85 -3.92 -3.76 29.69
C PHE A 85 -5.38 -4.04 30.04
N TYR A 86 -6.25 -4.17 29.04
CA TYR A 86 -7.64 -4.55 29.24
C TYR A 86 -7.81 -6.05 29.01
N SER A 87 -8.52 -6.71 29.93
CA SER A 87 -9.01 -8.07 29.70
C SER A 87 -10.17 -8.04 28.71
N ALA A 88 -10.07 -8.89 27.69
CA ALA A 88 -11.20 -9.19 26.81
C ALA A 88 -12.24 -10.12 27.49
N ALA A 89 -11.93 -10.65 28.68
CA ALA A 89 -12.82 -11.49 29.46
C ALA A 89 -13.65 -10.69 30.48
N ASP A 90 -13.00 -9.80 31.24
CA ASP A 90 -13.67 -9.00 32.27
C ASP A 90 -14.05 -7.59 31.78
N TYR A 91 -13.57 -7.20 30.60
CA TYR A 91 -13.80 -5.89 30.00
C TYR A 91 -13.33 -4.75 30.92
N LYS A 92 -12.22 -4.96 31.62
CA LYS A 92 -11.64 -4.02 32.58
C LYS A 92 -10.10 -4.13 32.59
N PRO A 93 -9.38 -3.13 33.13
CA PRO A 93 -7.95 -3.24 33.36
C PRO A 93 -7.57 -4.50 34.14
N ILE A 94 -6.48 -5.16 33.75
CA ILE A 94 -5.91 -6.30 34.49
C ILE A 94 -4.73 -5.87 35.34
N THR A 95 -4.60 -6.53 36.48
CA THR A 95 -3.36 -6.52 37.25
C THR A 95 -2.30 -7.32 36.50
N LEU A 96 -1.10 -6.75 36.35
CA LEU A 96 0.02 -7.40 35.68
C LEU A 96 0.76 -8.35 36.63
N GLU A 97 0.04 -9.38 37.07
CA GLU A 97 0.55 -10.49 37.87
C GLU A 97 0.36 -11.81 37.10
N SER A 98 1.33 -12.72 37.21
CA SER A 98 1.38 -13.94 36.37
C SER A 98 0.07 -14.74 36.41
N HIS A 99 -0.43 -15.01 37.62
CA HIS A 99 -1.70 -15.72 37.80
C HIS A 99 -2.90 -14.90 37.35
N ALA A 100 -2.91 -13.59 37.56
CA ALA A 100 -4.01 -12.73 37.11
C ALA A 100 -4.13 -12.72 35.58
N ILE A 101 -2.99 -12.66 34.87
CA ILE A 101 -2.93 -12.77 33.41
C ILE A 101 -3.40 -14.17 32.97
N GLY A 102 -2.87 -15.24 33.58
CA GLY A 102 -3.27 -16.60 33.24
C GLY A 102 -4.77 -16.86 33.43
N HIS A 103 -5.33 -16.38 34.53
CA HIS A 103 -6.79 -16.43 34.78
C HIS A 103 -7.58 -15.60 33.76
N ALA A 104 -7.12 -14.41 33.40
CA ALA A 104 -7.81 -13.58 32.40
C ALA A 104 -7.83 -14.24 31.02
N ILE A 105 -6.72 -14.87 30.60
CA ILE A 105 -6.63 -15.61 29.33
C ILE A 105 -7.55 -16.83 29.37
N ALA A 106 -7.43 -17.67 30.40
CA ALA A 106 -8.25 -18.87 30.55
C ALA A 106 -9.75 -18.52 30.55
N LYS A 107 -10.14 -17.52 31.34
CA LYS A 107 -11.53 -17.04 31.38
C LYS A 107 -12.00 -16.58 30.00
N GLY A 108 -11.16 -15.82 29.28
CA GLY A 108 -11.48 -15.33 27.94
C GLY A 108 -11.73 -16.47 26.94
N LEU A 109 -11.01 -17.58 27.05
CA LEU A 109 -11.18 -18.77 26.21
C LEU A 109 -12.42 -19.60 26.58
N CYS A 110 -12.95 -19.46 27.79
CA CYS A 110 -14.10 -20.21 28.30
C CYS A 110 -15.44 -19.46 28.20
N GLN A 111 -15.49 -18.29 27.56
CA GLN A 111 -16.72 -17.50 27.44
C GLN A 111 -16.75 -16.68 26.16
N PRO A 112 -17.93 -16.17 25.74
CA PRO A 112 -18.05 -15.34 24.55
C PRO A 112 -17.24 -14.04 24.66
N LEU A 113 -16.61 -13.63 23.56
CA LEU A 113 -15.93 -12.34 23.42
C LEU A 113 -16.90 -11.25 22.96
N ASP A 114 -17.16 -10.25 23.81
CA ASP A 114 -17.99 -9.08 23.49
C ASP A 114 -17.11 -7.86 23.16
N PHE A 115 -16.73 -7.74 21.89
CA PHE A 115 -15.90 -6.64 21.41
C PHE A 115 -16.58 -5.26 21.53
N PRO A 116 -17.89 -5.10 21.23
CA PRO A 116 -18.60 -3.85 21.50
C PRO A 116 -18.51 -3.40 22.95
N ARG A 117 -18.66 -4.32 23.91
CA ARG A 117 -18.53 -4.01 25.33
C ARG A 117 -17.11 -3.53 25.67
N LEU A 118 -16.09 -4.24 25.20
CA LEU A 118 -14.69 -3.85 25.41
C LEU A 118 -14.43 -2.44 24.88
N ILE A 119 -14.78 -2.17 23.63
CA ILE A 119 -14.47 -0.90 22.96
C ILE A 119 -15.23 0.28 23.57
N ASN A 120 -16.50 0.09 23.95
CA ASN A 120 -17.22 1.15 24.65
C ASN A 120 -16.60 1.44 26.02
N GLN A 121 -16.19 0.42 26.78
CA GLN A 121 -15.50 0.64 28.06
C GLN A 121 -14.18 1.41 27.88
N VAL A 122 -13.35 1.02 26.91
CA VAL A 122 -12.07 1.70 26.63
C VAL A 122 -12.31 3.15 26.18
N TYR A 123 -13.35 3.38 25.38
CA TYR A 123 -13.75 4.72 24.95
C TYR A 123 -14.23 5.60 26.11
N ASP A 124 -15.08 5.06 26.98
CA ASP A 124 -15.63 5.75 28.14
C ASP A 124 -14.53 6.07 29.16
N ASN A 125 -13.46 5.26 29.18
CA ASN A 125 -12.24 5.53 29.94
C ASN A 125 -11.28 6.53 29.27
N GLY A 126 -11.71 7.19 28.19
CA GLY A 126 -11.03 8.36 27.60
C GLY A 126 -10.26 8.09 26.31
N ALA A 127 -10.16 6.86 25.84
CA ALA A 127 -9.46 6.57 24.59
C ALA A 127 -10.21 7.14 23.36
N LYS A 128 -9.51 7.91 22.52
CA LYS A 128 -10.04 8.46 21.26
C LYS A 128 -9.30 7.97 20.02
N ILE A 129 -8.08 7.46 20.19
CA ILE A 129 -7.20 7.01 19.11
C ILE A 129 -6.98 5.50 19.27
N PHE A 130 -7.40 4.73 18.27
CA PHE A 130 -7.28 3.28 18.25
C PHE A 130 -6.31 2.86 17.15
N VAL A 131 -5.22 2.20 17.52
CA VAL A 131 -4.21 1.70 16.56
C VAL A 131 -4.29 0.18 16.49
N GLU A 132 -4.59 -0.35 15.32
CA GLU A 132 -4.60 -1.77 15.02
C GLU A 132 -3.23 -2.20 14.48
N VAL A 133 -2.55 -3.02 15.27
CA VAL A 133 -1.28 -3.64 14.94
C VAL A 133 -1.55 -5.10 14.57
N GLY A 134 -1.63 -5.37 13.28
CA GLY A 134 -1.95 -6.71 12.78
C GLY A 134 -2.28 -6.69 11.29
N ALA A 135 -2.44 -7.88 10.70
CA ALA A 135 -2.76 -8.01 9.28
C ALA A 135 -4.19 -7.55 8.99
N GLY A 136 -4.34 -6.66 7.99
CA GLY A 136 -5.62 -6.10 7.60
C GLY A 136 -6.14 -5.00 8.52
N SER A 137 -7.44 -4.71 8.40
CA SER A 137 -8.06 -3.56 9.07
C SER A 137 -9.40 -3.94 9.71
N THR A 138 -9.46 -5.13 10.30
CA THR A 138 -10.70 -5.76 10.74
C THR A 138 -11.17 -5.15 12.05
N CYS A 139 -10.30 -5.05 13.06
CA CYS A 139 -10.65 -4.41 14.33
C CYS A 139 -10.96 -2.93 14.13
N SER A 140 -10.22 -2.24 13.27
CA SER A 140 -10.50 -0.84 12.92
C SER A 140 -11.89 -0.67 12.30
N ARG A 141 -12.35 -1.64 11.49
CA ARG A 141 -13.71 -1.62 10.95
C ARG A 141 -14.75 -1.86 12.03
N TRP A 142 -14.53 -2.85 12.90
CA TRP A 142 -15.43 -3.13 14.02
C TRP A 142 -15.56 -1.95 14.98
N ILE A 143 -14.43 -1.31 15.33
CA ILE A 143 -14.41 -0.12 16.21
C ILE A 143 -15.25 1.02 15.61
N ARG A 144 -15.09 1.31 14.31
CA ARG A 144 -15.91 2.33 13.62
C ARG A 144 -17.39 2.01 13.68
N GLU A 145 -17.77 0.75 13.46
CA GLU A 145 -19.17 0.31 13.51
C GLU A 145 -19.75 0.40 14.94
N ASN A 146 -18.94 0.07 15.95
CA ASN A 146 -19.35 0.08 17.35
C ASN A 146 -19.47 1.49 17.94
N LEU A 147 -18.56 2.39 17.57
CA LEU A 147 -18.53 3.76 18.08
C LEU A 147 -19.36 4.73 17.22
N LYS A 148 -19.64 4.40 15.96
CA LYS A 148 -20.47 5.21 15.03
C LYS A 148 -20.05 6.68 15.03
N ASP A 149 -20.94 7.57 15.44
CA ASP A 149 -20.79 9.02 15.43
C ASP A 149 -20.02 9.57 16.65
N LYS A 150 -19.63 8.71 17.61
CA LYS A 150 -18.76 9.12 18.72
C LYS A 150 -17.43 9.62 18.15
N GLU A 151 -16.88 10.70 18.68
CA GLU A 151 -15.60 11.24 18.22
C GLU A 151 -14.46 10.24 18.50
N HIS A 152 -13.87 9.67 17.45
CA HIS A 152 -12.75 8.74 17.54
C HIS A 152 -11.99 8.65 16.21
N VAL A 153 -10.79 8.09 16.25
CA VAL A 153 -10.02 7.74 15.05
C VAL A 153 -9.46 6.32 15.16
N THR A 154 -9.60 5.55 14.08
CA THR A 154 -8.97 4.23 13.94
C THR A 154 -7.82 4.31 12.93
N VAL A 155 -6.68 3.70 13.25
CA VAL A 155 -5.48 3.65 12.43
C VAL A 155 -5.06 2.18 12.27
N SER A 156 -4.97 1.68 11.04
CA SER A 156 -4.49 0.31 10.76
C SER A 156 -3.09 0.37 10.18
N LEU A 157 -2.16 -0.42 10.71
CA LEU A 157 -0.76 -0.41 10.24
C LEU A 157 -0.53 -1.26 8.99
N ASN A 158 -1.37 -2.25 8.74
CA ASN A 158 -1.36 -3.05 7.53
C ASN A 158 -2.76 -3.05 6.92
N LYS A 159 -2.84 -3.11 5.59
CA LYS A 159 -4.13 -3.24 4.90
C LYS A 159 -3.94 -4.15 3.70
N ARG A 160 -4.84 -5.11 3.53
CA ARG A 160 -4.79 -6.04 2.40
C ARG A 160 -4.75 -5.26 1.08
N GLY A 161 -3.82 -5.64 0.21
CA GLY A 161 -3.60 -4.99 -1.09
C GLY A 161 -2.88 -3.63 -1.04
N SER A 162 -2.40 -3.21 0.13
CA SER A 162 -1.56 -2.01 0.27
C SER A 162 -0.11 -2.39 0.57
N ASN A 163 0.83 -1.57 0.11
CA ASN A 163 2.24 -1.71 0.48
C ASN A 163 2.46 -1.35 1.97
N ASP A 164 3.27 -2.14 2.67
CA ASP A 164 3.48 -1.99 4.12
C ASP A 164 4.14 -0.65 4.48
N HIS A 165 5.22 -0.26 3.81
CA HIS A 165 5.86 1.04 4.04
C HIS A 165 4.88 2.20 3.83
N THR A 166 4.09 2.14 2.76
CA THR A 166 3.05 3.15 2.49
C THR A 166 1.98 3.17 3.58
N SER A 167 1.61 2.01 4.12
CA SER A 167 0.59 1.89 5.17
C SER A 167 1.09 2.49 6.49
N ILE A 168 2.35 2.20 6.86
CA ILE A 168 3.02 2.78 8.03
C ILE A 168 3.12 4.30 7.89
N VAL A 169 3.60 4.82 6.75
CA VAL A 169 3.72 6.28 6.53
C VAL A 169 2.35 6.96 6.61
N LYS A 170 1.30 6.36 6.04
CA LYS A 170 -0.08 6.88 6.17
C LYS A 170 -0.59 6.85 7.60
N ALA A 171 -0.27 5.78 8.35
CA ALA A 171 -0.63 5.69 9.76
C ALA A 171 0.04 6.79 10.59
N LEU A 172 1.35 6.98 10.42
CA LEU A 172 2.10 8.06 11.08
C LEU A 172 1.56 9.43 10.69
N ALA A 173 1.33 9.68 9.40
CA ALA A 173 0.74 10.94 8.94
C ALA A 173 -0.64 11.21 9.57
N LYS A 174 -1.46 10.16 9.73
CA LYS A 174 -2.76 10.26 10.40
C LYS A 174 -2.63 10.59 11.87
N LEU A 175 -1.73 9.92 12.59
CA LEU A 175 -1.45 10.20 14.00
C LEU A 175 -0.94 11.64 14.21
N VAL A 176 0.01 12.10 13.38
CA VAL A 176 0.49 13.50 13.41
C VAL A 176 -0.64 14.49 13.13
N SER A 177 -1.53 14.19 12.17
CA SER A 177 -2.68 15.05 11.86
C SER A 177 -3.67 15.16 13.03
N HIS A 178 -3.69 14.16 13.92
CA HIS A 178 -4.42 14.17 15.19
C HIS A 178 -3.57 14.65 16.37
N GLN A 179 -2.44 15.31 16.10
CA GLN A 179 -1.54 15.93 17.10
C GLN A 179 -0.94 14.94 18.10
N VAL A 180 -0.81 13.67 17.72
CA VAL A 180 -0.05 12.70 18.51
C VAL A 180 1.44 13.06 18.44
N SER A 181 2.06 13.26 19.61
CA SER A 181 3.51 13.48 19.70
C SER A 181 4.24 12.20 19.29
N LEU A 182 4.97 12.26 18.18
CA LEU A 182 5.71 11.13 17.61
C LEU A 182 7.13 11.55 17.28
N ASP A 183 8.09 10.68 17.59
CA ASP A 183 9.45 10.80 17.05
C ASP A 183 9.49 10.18 15.64
N LEU A 184 9.69 11.04 14.64
CA LEU A 184 9.81 10.63 13.24
C LEU A 184 11.26 10.48 12.79
N SER A 185 12.24 10.76 13.66
CA SER A 185 13.66 10.63 13.33
C SER A 185 14.04 9.26 12.75
N PRO A 186 13.47 8.11 13.19
CA PRO A 186 13.82 6.81 12.62
C PRO A 186 13.48 6.67 11.13
N LEU A 187 12.48 7.41 10.63
CA LEU A 187 12.12 7.40 9.19
C LEU A 187 13.19 8.04 8.31
N TYR A 188 14.02 8.90 8.90
CA TYR A 188 15.04 9.69 8.19
C TYR A 188 16.45 9.25 8.54
N THR A 189 16.61 8.04 9.09
CA THR A 189 17.94 7.45 9.32
C THR A 189 18.69 7.49 8.00
N GLN A 190 19.63 8.42 7.90
CA GLN A 190 20.53 8.45 6.76
C GLN A 190 21.32 7.16 6.86
N GLU A 191 21.23 6.30 5.83
CA GLU A 191 22.36 5.39 5.61
C GLU A 191 23.60 6.30 5.60
N PRO A 192 24.66 5.98 6.35
CA PRO A 192 25.90 6.71 6.18
C PRO A 192 26.11 6.76 4.68
N GLU A 193 26.25 7.96 4.12
CA GLU A 193 26.65 8.07 2.73
C GLU A 193 27.82 7.12 2.64
N ASN A 194 27.62 5.99 1.95
CA ASN A 194 28.71 5.38 1.28
C ASN A 194 29.10 6.46 0.27
N ALA A 195 29.91 7.42 0.73
CA ALA A 195 31.16 7.74 0.10
C ALA A 195 31.92 6.43 -0.11
N GLY A 196 31.31 5.50 -0.86
CA GLY A 196 32.05 4.67 -1.76
C GLY A 196 32.93 5.68 -2.44
N GLN A 197 34.24 5.51 -2.24
CA GLN A 197 35.22 5.81 -3.25
C GLN A 197 34.47 5.70 -4.57
N ARG A 198 34.11 6.84 -5.16
CA ARG A 198 33.52 6.89 -6.48
C ARG A 198 34.59 6.18 -7.28
N ARG A 199 34.41 4.87 -7.55
CA ARG A 199 35.47 4.07 -8.16
C ARG A 199 35.76 4.81 -9.42
N SER A 200 36.94 5.45 -9.46
CA SER A 200 37.27 6.29 -10.58
C SER A 200 37.06 5.45 -11.82
N MET A 201 36.20 5.89 -12.72
CA MET A 201 36.06 5.22 -14.02
C MET A 201 37.36 5.32 -14.84
N VAL A 202 38.34 6.11 -14.35
CA VAL A 202 39.70 6.12 -14.85
C VAL A 202 40.40 4.85 -14.40
N LYS A 203 40.39 3.84 -15.26
CA LYS A 203 41.35 2.73 -15.19
C LYS A 203 42.62 3.16 -15.93
N THR A 204 43.74 3.27 -15.21
CA THR A 204 45.04 3.39 -15.85
C THR A 204 45.36 2.06 -16.51
N ILE A 205 45.31 2.01 -17.84
CA ILE A 205 45.71 0.84 -18.62
C ILE A 205 47.21 0.95 -18.89
N THR A 206 47.99 0.02 -18.35
CA THR A 206 49.40 -0.14 -18.74
C THR A 206 49.43 -0.81 -20.12
N LEU A 207 49.70 0.00 -21.15
CA LEU A 207 49.93 -0.53 -22.49
C LEU A 207 51.27 -1.29 -22.50
N GLY A 208 51.25 -2.55 -22.89
CA GLY A 208 52.46 -3.34 -23.10
C GLY A 208 53.18 -2.89 -24.36
N GLY A 209 54.52 -2.90 -24.33
CA GLY A 209 55.38 -2.56 -25.46
C GLY A 209 56.26 -1.32 -25.22
N SER A 210 57.35 -1.23 -25.96
CA SER A 210 58.26 -0.08 -25.93
C SER A 210 57.54 1.19 -26.39
N ARG A 211 57.87 2.33 -25.78
CA ARG A 211 57.27 3.63 -26.12
C ARG A 211 57.41 3.89 -27.61
N ILE A 212 56.30 4.11 -28.34
CA ILE A 212 56.37 4.29 -29.81
C ILE A 212 57.30 5.44 -30.23
N LYS A 213 57.53 6.41 -29.34
CA LYS A 213 58.52 7.48 -29.52
C LYS A 213 59.92 6.94 -29.82
N SER A 214 60.37 5.85 -29.20
CA SER A 214 61.70 5.27 -29.50
C SER A 214 61.73 4.58 -30.86
N THR A 215 60.60 4.05 -31.33
CA THR A 215 60.48 3.49 -32.68
C THR A 215 60.43 4.59 -33.73
N ILE A 216 59.70 5.69 -33.46
CA ILE A 216 59.59 6.85 -34.35
C ILE A 216 60.93 7.59 -34.43
N LEU A 217 61.61 7.80 -33.30
CA LEU A 217 62.92 8.46 -33.22
C LEU A 217 64.09 7.46 -33.31
N SER A 218 63.90 6.32 -33.99
CA SER A 218 65.01 5.43 -34.26
C SER A 218 66.04 6.15 -35.15
N ASN A 219 67.32 5.83 -35.01
CA ASN A 219 68.38 6.45 -35.82
C ASN A 219 68.08 6.32 -37.31
N THR A 220 67.53 5.17 -37.74
CA THR A 220 67.09 4.93 -39.12
C THR A 220 66.02 5.92 -39.57
N ASN A 221 65.01 6.19 -38.74
CA ASN A 221 63.95 7.14 -39.08
C ASN A 221 64.44 8.59 -39.03
N GLN A 222 65.42 8.90 -38.19
CA GLN A 222 66.07 10.21 -38.18
C GLN A 222 66.91 10.42 -39.45
N GLU A 223 67.70 9.43 -39.88
CA GLU A 223 68.44 9.48 -41.15
C GLU A 223 67.50 9.62 -42.36
N ILE A 224 66.38 8.90 -42.38
CA ILE A 224 65.34 9.06 -43.41
C ILE A 224 64.76 10.48 -43.39
N ALA A 225 64.45 11.03 -42.22
CA ALA A 225 63.94 12.39 -42.09
C ALA A 225 64.98 13.45 -42.53
N GLU A 226 66.25 13.27 -42.21
CA GLU A 226 67.34 14.14 -42.63
C GLU A 226 67.57 14.08 -44.15
N THR A 227 67.50 12.87 -44.74
CA THR A 227 67.61 12.66 -46.19
C THR A 227 66.43 13.29 -46.94
N LEU A 228 65.20 13.15 -46.41
CA LEU A 228 64.00 13.78 -46.96
C LEU A 228 64.05 15.31 -46.80
N SER A 229 64.55 15.82 -45.67
CA SER A 229 64.69 17.26 -45.45
C SER A 229 65.74 17.89 -46.37
N SER A 230 66.79 17.14 -46.71
CA SER A 230 67.87 17.58 -47.62
C SER A 230 67.46 17.58 -49.09
N ASN A 231 66.45 16.78 -49.47
CA ASN A 231 65.97 16.64 -50.85
C ASN A 231 64.72 17.48 -51.17
N VAL A 232 64.21 18.25 -50.21
CA VAL A 232 63.05 19.11 -50.43
C VAL A 232 63.49 20.58 -50.44
N LEU A 233 63.85 21.05 -51.64
CA LEU A 233 64.06 22.46 -51.96
C LEU A 233 62.69 23.17 -51.97
N ILE A 234 62.13 23.51 -50.80
CA ILE A 234 60.92 24.36 -50.77
C ILE A 234 61.34 25.82 -50.80
N HIS A 235 61.07 26.44 -51.95
CA HIS A 235 60.92 27.87 -52.14
C HIS A 235 60.15 28.49 -50.97
N LYS A 236 60.80 29.41 -50.22
CA LYS A 236 60.14 30.25 -49.22
C LYS A 236 59.08 31.12 -49.88
N THR A 237 57.83 30.69 -49.80
CA THR A 237 56.67 31.57 -49.87
C THR A 237 55.66 31.05 -48.87
N TRP A 238 55.66 31.61 -47.67
CA TRP A 238 54.56 31.48 -46.73
C TRP A 238 54.03 32.89 -46.43
N GLU A 239 52.90 33.22 -47.02
CA GLU A 239 51.97 34.16 -46.42
C GLU A 239 51.38 33.52 -45.15
N GLN A 240 51.20 34.33 -44.12
CA GLN A 240 50.71 33.88 -42.81
C GLN A 240 49.30 33.29 -42.90
N PRO A 241 49.06 32.07 -42.37
CA PRO A 241 47.72 31.58 -42.12
C PRO A 241 47.11 32.33 -40.92
N GLN A 242 45.88 32.83 -41.10
CA GLN A 242 45.10 33.51 -40.07
C GLN A 242 44.90 32.64 -38.82
N THR A 243 45.05 33.26 -37.66
CA THR A 243 44.87 32.67 -36.33
C THR A 243 43.44 32.17 -36.12
N LEU A 244 43.28 30.87 -35.85
CA LEU A 244 42.07 30.30 -35.26
C LEU A 244 41.95 30.78 -33.79
N PRO A 245 40.78 31.22 -33.32
CA PRO A 245 40.60 31.67 -31.94
C PRO A 245 40.63 30.50 -30.95
N ASN A 246 41.34 30.73 -29.84
CA ASN A 246 41.46 29.86 -28.68
C ASN A 246 40.08 29.54 -28.09
N PHE A 247 39.77 28.25 -27.93
CA PHE A 247 38.67 27.80 -27.06
C PHE A 247 39.22 27.63 -25.64
N GLU A 248 38.85 28.53 -24.73
CA GLU A 248 39.03 28.34 -23.29
C GLU A 248 37.83 27.57 -22.69
N PRO A 249 38.03 26.74 -21.64
CA PRO A 249 36.95 26.01 -20.98
C PRO A 249 36.08 26.95 -20.14
N SER A 250 34.76 26.89 -20.32
CA SER A 250 33.81 27.68 -19.51
C SER A 250 33.60 27.07 -18.12
N GLU A 251 33.61 27.94 -17.11
CA GLU A 251 33.21 27.67 -15.72
C GLU A 251 31.70 27.34 -15.59
N PRO A 252 31.28 26.67 -14.49
CA PRO A 252 29.91 26.21 -14.32
C PRO A 252 28.94 27.37 -14.01
N VAL A 253 27.95 27.58 -14.88
CA VAL A 253 26.93 28.61 -14.68
C VAL A 253 25.83 28.11 -13.72
N THR A 254 25.78 28.77 -12.57
CA THR A 254 24.67 28.81 -11.62
C THR A 254 23.43 29.49 -12.20
N SER A 255 22.27 28.99 -11.81
CA SER A 255 20.91 29.44 -12.14
C SER A 255 20.66 30.94 -11.91
N SER A 256 20.11 31.64 -12.91
CA SER A 256 18.97 32.56 -12.75
C SER A 256 18.39 33.02 -14.09
N ASN A 257 17.07 33.19 -14.08
CA ASN A 257 16.21 33.94 -15.00
C ASN A 257 16.00 33.42 -16.43
N PHE A 258 14.80 32.88 -16.70
CA PHE A 258 14.04 33.28 -17.88
C PHE A 258 12.53 33.34 -17.62
N GLN A 259 11.96 34.43 -18.14
CA GLN A 259 10.62 34.96 -17.95
C GLN A 259 9.50 34.14 -18.57
N SER A 260 8.33 34.31 -17.96
CA SER A 260 6.98 34.00 -18.45
C SER A 260 6.72 34.49 -19.87
N THR A 261 6.12 33.63 -20.69
CA THR A 261 5.24 34.03 -21.79
C THR A 261 3.83 33.50 -21.52
N VAL A 262 2.91 34.45 -21.43
CA VAL A 262 1.47 34.25 -21.30
C VAL A 262 0.91 33.91 -22.68
N LEU A 263 0.18 32.81 -22.79
CA LEU A 263 -0.88 32.63 -23.79
C LEU A 263 -2.09 32.01 -23.11
N ASN A 264 -3.17 32.79 -23.06
CA ASN A 264 -4.51 32.33 -22.71
C ASN A 264 -5.06 31.46 -23.84
N HIS A 265 -5.66 30.32 -23.51
CA HIS A 265 -6.88 29.90 -24.18
C HIS A 265 -7.74 29.04 -23.25
N GLU A 266 -8.97 29.50 -23.08
CA GLU A 266 -10.11 28.81 -22.50
C GLU A 266 -10.50 27.57 -23.32
N ASN A 267 -11.28 26.69 -22.68
CA ASN A 267 -11.97 25.49 -23.20
C ASN A 267 -11.17 24.17 -23.23
N SER A 268 -11.33 23.36 -22.18
CA SER A 268 -11.85 21.99 -22.34
C SER A 268 -12.22 21.41 -20.98
N ALA A 269 -13.50 21.55 -20.62
CA ALA A 269 -14.15 20.69 -19.64
C ALA A 269 -14.74 19.47 -20.36
N LYS A 270 -14.78 18.35 -19.62
CA LYS A 270 -15.46 17.07 -19.90
C LYS A 270 -14.61 15.99 -20.58
N CYS A 271 -14.13 15.05 -19.78
CA CYS A 271 -14.21 13.63 -20.11
C CYS A 271 -14.37 12.83 -18.81
N ALA A 272 -15.64 12.64 -18.42
CA ALA A 272 -16.03 11.52 -17.59
C ALA A 272 -16.10 10.30 -18.51
N LEU A 273 -15.39 9.23 -18.17
CA LEU A 273 -15.63 7.91 -18.75
C LEU A 273 -15.89 6.93 -17.61
N ASN A 274 -17.16 6.60 -17.49
CA ASN A 274 -17.63 5.33 -16.97
C ASN A 274 -16.99 4.19 -17.78
N TYR A 275 -16.48 3.17 -17.10
CA TYR A 275 -16.45 1.82 -17.66
C TYR A 275 -16.92 0.85 -16.56
N SER A 276 -18.20 0.48 -16.66
CA SER A 276 -18.66 -0.83 -16.23
C SER A 276 -18.10 -1.88 -17.18
N LEU A 277 -17.57 -2.96 -16.63
CA LEU A 277 -17.36 -4.23 -17.33
C LEU A 277 -18.43 -5.20 -16.83
N THR A 278 -19.42 -5.48 -17.67
CA THR A 278 -20.19 -6.71 -17.60
C THR A 278 -20.25 -7.31 -18.99
N SER A 279 -19.61 -8.46 -19.15
CA SER A 279 -19.78 -9.38 -20.27
C SER A 279 -21.15 -10.06 -20.16
N THR A 280 -21.90 -10.10 -21.25
CA THR A 280 -23.03 -11.03 -21.46
C THR A 280 -22.64 -12.07 -22.49
N GLU A 281 -22.74 -13.35 -22.12
CA GLU A 281 -23.26 -14.38 -23.03
C GLU A 281 -24.64 -14.84 -22.51
N LYS A 282 -25.45 -15.31 -23.47
CA LYS A 282 -26.91 -15.35 -23.53
C LYS A 282 -27.56 -16.39 -22.60
N LEU A 283 -28.76 -16.06 -22.10
CA LEU A 283 -29.91 -16.96 -22.05
C LEU A 283 -31.19 -16.15 -22.35
N ASP A 284 -32.05 -16.78 -23.15
CA ASP A 284 -33.25 -16.26 -23.81
C ASP A 284 -34.44 -16.07 -22.85
N CYS A 285 -35.43 -15.27 -23.27
CA CYS A 285 -36.88 -15.29 -22.98
C CYS A 285 -37.52 -13.88 -22.81
N GLY A 286 -38.29 -13.45 -23.83
CA GLY A 286 -39.66 -12.93 -23.66
C GLY A 286 -39.93 -11.44 -23.35
N HIS A 287 -40.18 -10.66 -24.42
CA HIS A 287 -41.19 -9.59 -24.62
C HIS A 287 -41.43 -8.41 -23.61
N PRO A 288 -41.92 -7.24 -24.11
CA PRO A 288 -41.60 -5.91 -23.58
C PRO A 288 -42.74 -5.24 -22.80
N ASN A 289 -42.41 -4.23 -21.97
CA ASN A 289 -43.33 -3.13 -21.67
C ASN A 289 -42.60 -1.80 -21.42
N LYS A 290 -43.24 -0.71 -21.89
CA LYS A 290 -42.75 0.67 -22.09
C LYS A 290 -42.94 1.58 -20.86
N MET A 291 -41.94 2.48 -20.67
CA MET A 291 -41.98 3.91 -20.20
C MET A 291 -42.39 4.24 -18.75
N PRO A 292 -42.10 5.46 -18.20
CA PRO A 292 -41.16 6.54 -18.59
C PRO A 292 -40.18 7.02 -17.48
N LEU A 293 -39.23 7.86 -17.89
CA LEU A 293 -38.34 8.68 -17.05
C LEU A 293 -39.07 9.90 -16.46
N ASP A 294 -38.88 10.17 -15.17
CA ASP A 294 -39.08 11.51 -14.59
C ASP A 294 -37.76 12.06 -14.03
N ASN A 295 -37.40 13.22 -14.57
CA ASN A 295 -36.32 14.10 -14.12
C ASN A 295 -36.77 14.85 -12.86
N ASN A 296 -35.94 14.87 -11.81
CA ASN A 296 -35.94 16.01 -10.89
C ASN A 296 -34.53 16.32 -10.41
N SER A 297 -34.05 17.48 -10.85
CA SER A 297 -32.81 18.14 -10.45
C SER A 297 -32.96 18.77 -9.07
N CYS A 298 -32.05 18.48 -8.13
CA CYS A 298 -31.90 19.25 -6.90
C CYS A 298 -30.47 19.81 -6.82
N SER A 299 -30.38 21.13 -6.95
CA SER A 299 -29.14 21.93 -6.87
C SER A 299 -28.82 22.24 -5.41
N LEU A 300 -27.58 21.98 -4.98
CA LEU A 300 -27.06 22.37 -3.67
C LEU A 300 -26.51 23.80 -3.71
N GLU A 301 -27.21 24.74 -3.08
CA GLU A 301 -26.73 26.07 -2.75
C GLU A 301 -25.63 26.01 -1.67
N LEU A 302 -24.49 26.65 -1.93
CA LEU A 302 -23.43 26.90 -0.95
C LEU A 302 -23.74 28.18 -0.17
N ALA A 303 -24.16 28.01 1.08
CA ALA A 303 -24.38 29.12 2.01
C ALA A 303 -23.05 29.82 2.37
N LYS A 304 -22.98 31.12 2.10
CA LYS A 304 -21.97 32.05 2.61
C LYS A 304 -22.24 32.34 4.09
N LYS A 305 -21.30 32.03 4.97
CA LYS A 305 -21.23 32.65 6.31
C LYS A 305 -19.82 33.20 6.54
N ASN A 306 -19.78 34.52 6.71
CA ASN A 306 -18.61 35.30 7.12
C ASN A 306 -18.31 35.04 8.61
N HIS A 307 -17.09 34.65 8.93
CA HIS A 307 -16.49 34.96 10.23
C HIS A 307 -15.05 35.45 10.02
N ASN A 308 -14.74 36.52 10.76
CA ASN A 308 -13.56 37.35 10.62
C ASN A 308 -12.25 36.65 11.05
N PHE A 309 -11.18 37.11 10.39
CA PHE A 309 -9.77 36.72 10.44
C PHE A 309 -9.09 36.72 11.82
N VAL A 310 -8.11 35.82 11.98
CA VAL A 310 -6.90 35.95 12.83
C VAL A 310 -5.68 35.72 11.89
N PRO A 311 -4.57 36.47 11.97
CA PRO A 311 -3.67 36.68 10.83
C PRO A 311 -2.77 35.48 10.52
N GLY A 312 -2.58 35.28 9.21
CA GLY A 312 -2.02 34.08 8.60
C GLY A 312 -0.52 33.89 8.73
N ILE A 313 -0.12 32.63 8.87
CA ILE A 313 1.19 32.14 8.47
C ILE A 313 1.16 31.98 6.94
N THR A 314 1.84 32.86 6.23
CA THR A 314 1.96 32.79 4.76
C THR A 314 2.94 31.67 4.38
N LEU A 315 2.44 30.44 4.25
CA LEU A 315 3.21 29.28 3.76
C LEU A 315 2.96 29.04 2.26
N ILE A 316 2.95 30.09 1.43
CA ILE A 316 2.42 29.98 0.05
C ILE A 316 3.50 29.78 -1.04
N GLY A 317 4.79 29.94 -0.72
CA GLY A 317 5.85 29.84 -1.74
C GLY A 317 6.40 28.43 -2.00
N LEU A 318 6.71 27.66 -0.94
CA LEU A 318 7.54 26.45 -1.06
C LEU A 318 6.75 25.16 -1.35
N GLN A 319 5.43 25.13 -1.08
CA GLN A 319 4.62 23.91 -1.21
C GLN A 319 4.08 23.67 -2.64
N LYS A 320 3.92 24.72 -3.46
CA LYS A 320 3.28 24.58 -4.78
C LYS A 320 4.12 23.73 -5.76
N ASN A 321 5.44 23.90 -5.74
CA ASN A 321 6.36 23.16 -6.62
C ASN A 321 6.48 21.68 -6.20
N GLN A 322 6.53 21.39 -4.90
CA GLN A 322 6.55 20.02 -4.39
C GLN A 322 5.25 19.28 -4.69
N TYR A 323 4.09 19.93 -4.54
CA TYR A 323 2.79 19.36 -4.86
C TYR A 323 2.62 19.08 -6.36
N GLN A 324 3.11 19.98 -7.21
CA GLN A 324 3.14 19.78 -8.66
C GLN A 324 4.06 18.62 -9.07
N LYS A 325 5.25 18.52 -8.48
CA LYS A 325 6.15 17.37 -8.70
C LYS A 325 5.52 16.05 -8.25
N LEU A 326 4.86 16.04 -7.09
CA LEU A 326 4.15 14.86 -6.60
C LEU A 326 3.02 14.46 -7.55
N SER A 327 2.16 15.40 -7.93
CA SER A 327 1.06 15.18 -8.87
C SER A 327 1.55 14.67 -10.24
N TYR A 328 2.66 15.22 -10.74
CA TYR A 328 3.28 14.78 -11.98
C TYR A 328 3.83 13.35 -11.86
N ASN A 329 4.51 13.03 -10.75
CA ASN A 329 5.04 11.70 -10.49
C ASN A 329 3.92 10.65 -10.34
N THR A 330 2.85 10.97 -9.60
CA THR A 330 1.67 10.10 -9.49
C THR A 330 1.05 9.86 -10.87
N SER A 331 0.91 10.90 -11.70
CA SER A 331 0.41 10.76 -13.07
C SER A 331 1.28 9.83 -13.93
N ARG A 332 2.61 9.95 -13.84
CA ARG A 332 3.55 9.05 -14.55
C ARG A 332 3.44 7.61 -14.07
N ILE A 333 3.33 7.38 -12.76
CA ILE A 333 3.16 6.04 -12.19
C ILE A 333 1.87 5.41 -12.70
N THR A 334 0.75 6.14 -12.66
CA THR A 334 -0.54 5.64 -13.15
C THR A 334 -0.49 5.31 -14.65
N LYS A 335 0.15 6.16 -15.47
CA LYS A 335 0.34 5.90 -16.91
C LYS A 335 1.20 4.66 -17.16
N ASN A 336 2.31 4.52 -16.46
CA ASN A 336 3.21 3.37 -16.59
C ASN A 336 2.51 2.07 -16.14
N HIS A 337 1.76 2.11 -15.05
CA HIS A 337 1.02 0.95 -14.57
C HIS A 337 -0.09 0.54 -15.55
N ALA A 338 -0.82 1.50 -16.12
CA ALA A 338 -1.82 1.24 -17.15
C ALA A 338 -1.21 0.69 -18.45
N ALA A 339 0.02 1.07 -18.79
CA ALA A 339 0.76 0.49 -19.92
C ALA A 339 1.21 -0.96 -19.60
N PHE A 340 1.72 -1.20 -18.39
CA PHE A 340 2.11 -2.54 -17.93
C PHE A 340 0.93 -3.53 -17.98
N LEU A 341 -0.24 -3.14 -17.46
CA LEU A 341 -1.43 -4.00 -17.47
C LEU A 341 -1.92 -4.31 -18.89
N ARG A 342 -1.86 -3.34 -19.80
CA ARG A 342 -2.19 -3.56 -21.22
C ARG A 342 -1.24 -4.56 -21.87
N ASN A 343 0.07 -4.40 -21.65
CA ASN A 343 1.07 -5.33 -22.19
C ASN A 343 0.90 -6.74 -21.62
N GLN A 344 0.58 -6.88 -20.32
CA GLN A 344 0.30 -8.17 -19.71
C GLN A 344 -0.95 -8.82 -20.30
N GLN A 345 -2.02 -8.06 -20.50
CA GLN A 345 -3.25 -8.56 -21.13
C GLN A 345 -2.99 -9.02 -22.57
N GLU A 346 -2.18 -8.29 -23.32
CA GLU A 346 -1.79 -8.66 -24.69
C GLU A 346 -0.94 -9.93 -24.72
N SER A 347 0.04 -10.06 -23.81
CA SER A 347 0.86 -11.28 -23.67
C SER A 347 0.00 -12.50 -23.33
N LEU A 348 -0.96 -12.37 -22.41
CA LEU A 348 -1.88 -13.47 -22.06
C LEU A 348 -2.76 -13.89 -23.24
N LYS A 349 -3.21 -12.95 -24.08
CA LYS A 349 -3.93 -13.28 -25.32
C LYS A 349 -3.06 -14.05 -26.30
N GLN A 350 -1.79 -13.65 -26.46
CA GLN A 350 -0.85 -14.36 -27.33
C GLN A 350 -0.60 -15.79 -26.84
N ILE A 351 -0.41 -15.98 -25.53
CA ILE A 351 -0.24 -17.31 -24.93
C ILE A 351 -1.50 -18.17 -25.14
N GLY A 352 -2.69 -17.60 -24.95
CA GLY A 352 -3.95 -18.29 -25.22
C GLY A 352 -4.07 -18.77 -26.67
N ASN A 353 -3.68 -17.94 -27.64
CA ASN A 353 -3.66 -18.33 -29.06
C ASN A 353 -2.67 -19.47 -29.34
N ILE A 354 -1.49 -19.44 -28.73
CA ILE A 354 -0.49 -20.52 -28.88
C ILE A 354 -1.04 -21.84 -28.35
N ILE A 355 -1.66 -21.83 -27.17
CA ILE A 355 -2.27 -23.02 -26.58
C ILE A 355 -3.38 -23.56 -27.50
N GLN A 356 -4.23 -22.68 -28.03
CA GLN A 356 -5.30 -23.09 -28.95
C GLN A 356 -4.76 -23.73 -30.23
N HIS A 357 -3.66 -23.20 -30.78
CA HIS A 357 -3.00 -23.79 -31.94
C HIS A 357 -2.41 -25.17 -31.62
N GLN A 358 -1.78 -25.35 -30.45
CA GLN A 358 -1.25 -26.64 -30.02
C GLN A 358 -2.37 -27.68 -29.86
N VAL A 359 -3.47 -27.33 -29.21
CA VAL A 359 -4.63 -28.21 -29.04
C VAL A 359 -5.22 -28.61 -30.40
N THR A 360 -5.33 -27.65 -31.33
CA THR A 360 -5.86 -27.90 -32.67
C THR A 360 -4.94 -28.84 -33.46
N PHE A 361 -3.63 -28.62 -33.40
CA PHE A 361 -2.64 -29.45 -34.07
C PHE A 361 -2.62 -30.88 -33.50
N SER A 362 -2.65 -31.04 -32.18
CA SER A 362 -2.74 -32.36 -31.54
C SER A 362 -4.01 -33.12 -31.94
N LYS A 363 -5.14 -32.41 -32.07
CA LYS A 363 -6.39 -33.02 -32.53
C LYS A 363 -6.32 -33.48 -33.99
N GLN A 364 -5.74 -32.68 -34.87
CA GLN A 364 -5.54 -33.04 -36.28
C GLN A 364 -4.60 -34.25 -36.47
N LEU A 365 -3.56 -34.37 -35.63
CA LEU A 365 -2.68 -35.55 -35.61
C LEU A 365 -3.44 -36.81 -35.21
N LEU A 366 -4.24 -36.75 -34.15
CA LEU A 366 -5.06 -37.88 -33.70
C LEU A 366 -6.12 -38.30 -34.73
N ASP A 367 -6.72 -37.32 -35.42
CA ASP A 367 -7.72 -37.57 -36.47
C ASP A 367 -7.08 -38.08 -37.79
N SER A 368 -5.75 -37.98 -37.95
CA SER A 368 -5.01 -38.46 -39.13
C SER A 368 -4.39 -39.86 -38.99
N GLU A 369 -4.39 -40.42 -37.77
CA GLU A 369 -3.92 -41.77 -37.45
C GLU A 369 -5.08 -42.79 -37.29
N SER A 370 -6.32 -42.37 -37.56
CA SER A 370 -7.52 -43.24 -37.69
C SER A 370 -7.96 -43.33 -39.14
#